data_AF-A0A1I7XWB8-F1
#
_entry.id   AF-A0A1I7XWB8-F1
#
_cell.length_a   1.000
_cell.length_b   1.000
_cell.length_c   1.000
_cell.angle_alpha   90.00
_cell.angle_beta   90.00
_cell.angle_gamma   90.00
#
_symmetry.space_group_name_H-M   'P 1'
#
loop_
_entity.id
_entity.type
_entity.pdbx_description
1 polymer ?
#
loop_
_entity_poly.entity_id
_entity_poly.type
_entity_poly.pdbx_seq_one_letter_code
_entity_poly.pdbx_strand_id
1 'polypeptide(L)'
;MEGLADKSKLSYTCKKYDYAIRNLIWNKESFDVYIEYYLPYSQLMERLRRSRSTLRAKKLVNFMQNNISDRLTHISMRKAPVLLSTTDLIRLAALFPSVTYLDMAQPNGDWPQFDNKVVYSLAYFKKLKTLKIDGTLSKRIVRRGGGHHDTTIFSIKVLSSLEHFEIDCHHDTLTTILKTMALNDTTLPYLKRVKFSVKHTSVSYPDQLVWFLSNHKNLEDVRIHNALFATIPQIEQFYSALCKLPRLKVLVLEKCSFCDRIDHNLQRQFYSEMKRKGVMSMGGVKNMRFDPDNNH
;
A
#
# COMPACT_ATOMS: atom_id res chain seq x y z
N MET A 1 -49.95 2.98 -25.93
CA MET A 1 -50.17 1.73 -25.17
C MET A 1 -48.87 0.92 -25.16
N GLU A 2 -47.75 1.51 -24.71
CA GLU A 2 -46.44 0.86 -24.62
C GLU A 2 -45.68 1.54 -23.49
N GLY A 3 -45.55 0.88 -22.34
CA GLY A 3 -44.94 1.53 -21.16
C GLY A 3 -44.84 0.69 -19.90
N LEU A 4 -45.29 -0.56 -19.90
CA LEU A 4 -45.36 -1.38 -18.68
C LEU A 4 -44.64 -2.74 -18.77
N ALA A 5 -44.08 -3.10 -19.93
CA ALA A 5 -43.52 -4.45 -20.15
C ALA A 5 -42.04 -4.64 -19.77
N ASP A 6 -41.28 -3.59 -19.47
CA ASP A 6 -39.81 -3.69 -19.37
C ASP A 6 -39.24 -3.57 -17.94
N LYS A 7 -40.03 -3.07 -16.97
CA LYS A 7 -39.64 -3.07 -15.54
C LYS A 7 -39.74 -4.46 -14.91
N SER A 8 -40.60 -5.33 -15.43
CA SER A 8 -40.77 -6.71 -14.93
C SER A 8 -39.58 -7.59 -15.33
N LYS A 9 -39.03 -7.46 -16.54
CA LYS A 9 -37.85 -8.23 -16.97
C LYS A 9 -36.58 -7.88 -16.19
N LEU A 10 -36.35 -6.61 -15.88
CA LEU A 10 -35.25 -6.12 -15.01
C LEU A 10 -35.34 -6.67 -13.57
N SER A 11 -36.56 -6.73 -13.02
CA SER A 11 -36.85 -7.36 -11.73
C SER A 11 -36.55 -8.86 -11.75
N TYR A 12 -36.85 -9.56 -12.85
CA TYR A 12 -36.64 -11.00 -12.97
C TYR A 12 -35.17 -11.40 -13.18
N THR A 13 -34.35 -10.64 -13.92
CA THR A 13 -32.91 -10.96 -14.08
C THR A 13 -32.07 -10.62 -12.86
N CYS A 14 -32.38 -9.52 -12.15
CA CYS A 14 -31.76 -9.28 -10.83
C CYS A 14 -32.24 -10.31 -9.82
N LYS A 15 -33.51 -10.73 -9.81
CA LYS A 15 -34.02 -11.78 -8.91
C LYS A 15 -33.46 -13.18 -9.16
N LYS A 16 -33.18 -13.56 -10.41
CA LYS A 16 -32.62 -14.88 -10.75
C LYS A 16 -31.13 -14.99 -10.37
N TYR A 17 -30.38 -13.89 -10.44
CA TYR A 17 -29.03 -13.80 -9.85
C TYR A 17 -29.09 -13.62 -8.32
N ASP A 18 -30.05 -12.85 -7.79
CA ASP A 18 -30.27 -12.70 -6.34
C ASP A 18 -30.60 -14.03 -5.67
N TYR A 19 -31.38 -14.92 -6.28
CA TYR A 19 -31.76 -16.17 -5.60
C TYR A 19 -30.61 -17.18 -5.51
N ALA A 20 -29.71 -17.19 -6.50
CA ALA A 20 -28.50 -18.01 -6.48
C ALA A 20 -27.36 -17.39 -5.62
N ILE A 21 -27.29 -16.06 -5.53
CA ILE A 21 -26.28 -15.33 -4.75
C ILE A 21 -26.69 -15.17 -3.27
N ARG A 22 -27.98 -14.97 -2.96
CA ARG A 22 -28.45 -14.74 -1.57
C ARG A 22 -28.36 -15.96 -0.66
N ASN A 23 -28.26 -17.17 -1.20
CA ASN A 23 -28.28 -18.41 -0.41
C ASN A 23 -26.95 -19.18 -0.44
N LEU A 24 -25.94 -18.72 -1.17
CA LEU A 24 -24.57 -19.19 -0.99
C LEU A 24 -23.77 -18.08 -0.35
N ILE A 25 -23.51 -18.20 0.96
CA ILE A 25 -22.30 -17.57 1.51
C ILE A 25 -21.15 -18.11 0.67
N TRP A 26 -20.44 -17.22 0.00
CA TRP A 26 -19.23 -17.58 -0.73
C TRP A 26 -18.20 -18.00 0.31
N ASN A 27 -18.05 -19.32 0.45
CA ASN A 27 -17.05 -19.95 1.30
C ASN A 27 -15.69 -19.87 0.61
N LYS A 28 -15.17 -18.65 0.49
CA LYS A 28 -13.89 -18.36 -0.15
C LYS A 28 -12.92 -17.79 0.88
N GLU A 29 -11.67 -18.20 0.77
CA GLU A 29 -10.57 -17.67 1.57
C GLU A 29 -9.94 -16.42 0.94
N SER A 30 -10.24 -16.15 -0.33
CA SER A 30 -9.73 -15.00 -1.08
C SER A 30 -10.86 -14.29 -1.82
N PHE A 31 -10.77 -12.97 -1.88
CA PHE A 31 -11.71 -12.12 -2.61
C PHE A 31 -10.97 -11.00 -3.34
N ASP A 32 -11.03 -11.02 -4.67
CA ASP A 32 -10.57 -9.94 -5.53
C ASP A 32 -11.74 -9.01 -5.91
N VAL A 33 -11.78 -7.83 -5.29
CA VAL A 33 -12.86 -6.85 -5.47
C VAL A 33 -12.96 -6.39 -6.93
N TYR A 34 -11.83 -6.27 -7.65
CA TYR A 34 -11.88 -5.79 -9.03
C TYR A 34 -12.50 -6.84 -9.94
N ILE A 35 -11.99 -8.05 -9.89
CA ILE A 35 -12.42 -9.14 -10.78
C ILE A 35 -13.82 -9.63 -10.41
N GLU A 36 -14.07 -9.86 -9.13
CA GLU A 36 -15.26 -10.58 -8.67
C GLU A 36 -16.46 -9.66 -8.40
N TYR A 37 -16.22 -8.37 -8.17
CA TYR A 37 -17.30 -7.41 -7.87
C TYR A 37 -17.37 -6.26 -8.88
N TYR A 38 -16.26 -5.54 -9.09
CA TYR A 38 -16.27 -4.34 -9.91
C TYR A 38 -16.52 -4.62 -11.39
N LEU A 39 -15.83 -5.60 -11.99
CA LEU A 39 -15.98 -5.91 -13.41
C LEU A 39 -17.43 -6.31 -13.76
N PRO A 40 -18.08 -7.28 -13.06
CA PRO A 40 -19.48 -7.60 -13.30
C PRO A 40 -20.41 -6.39 -13.09
N TYR A 41 -20.16 -5.59 -12.04
CA TYR A 41 -20.93 -4.38 -11.79
C TYR A 41 -20.79 -3.35 -12.92
N SER A 42 -19.57 -3.12 -13.41
CA SER A 42 -19.28 -2.16 -14.48
C SER A 42 -19.94 -2.56 -15.80
N GLN A 43 -19.87 -3.84 -16.18
CA GLN A 43 -20.53 -4.38 -17.36
C GLN A 43 -22.05 -4.24 -17.28
N LEU A 44 -22.63 -4.44 -16.10
CA LEU A 44 -24.05 -4.21 -15.88
C LEU A 44 -24.41 -2.73 -16.03
N MET A 45 -23.61 -1.81 -15.44
CA MET A 45 -23.86 -0.37 -15.56
C MET A 45 -23.77 0.11 -17.01
N GLU A 46 -22.84 -0.41 -17.80
CA GLU A 46 -22.71 -0.12 -19.23
C GLU A 46 -23.94 -0.58 -20.02
N ARG A 47 -24.41 -1.82 -19.78
CA ARG A 47 -25.65 -2.32 -20.40
C ARG A 47 -26.86 -1.45 -20.05
N LEU A 48 -26.87 -0.89 -18.84
CA LEU A 48 -27.91 0.02 -18.36
C LEU A 48 -27.70 1.48 -18.79
N ARG A 49 -26.70 1.78 -19.61
CA ARG A 49 -26.31 3.14 -20.05
C ARG A 49 -26.14 4.13 -18.89
N ARG A 50 -25.64 3.65 -17.75
CA ARG A 50 -25.31 4.48 -16.58
C ARG A 50 -23.80 4.75 -16.56
N SER A 51 -23.39 5.94 -16.12
CA SER A 51 -21.97 6.28 -16.09
C SER A 51 -21.22 5.39 -15.09
N ARG A 52 -19.94 5.10 -15.42
CA ARG A 52 -19.02 4.40 -14.52
C ARG A 52 -18.76 5.29 -13.29
N SER A 53 -19.31 4.91 -12.15
CA SER A 53 -19.08 5.59 -10.88
C SER A 53 -18.09 4.81 -10.00
N THR A 54 -17.25 5.52 -9.24
CA THR A 54 -16.49 4.98 -8.11
C THR A 54 -17.37 4.08 -7.23
N LEU A 55 -16.80 2.95 -6.80
CA LEU A 55 -17.44 2.03 -5.86
C LEU A 55 -17.63 2.72 -4.51
N ARG A 56 -18.87 2.75 -4.03
CA ARG A 56 -19.17 3.24 -2.68
C ARG A 56 -18.75 2.18 -1.65
N ALA A 57 -17.79 2.49 -0.79
CA ALA A 57 -17.30 1.57 0.24
C ALA A 57 -18.42 0.93 1.07
N LYS A 58 -19.40 1.71 1.53
CA LYS A 58 -20.57 1.18 2.27
C LYS A 58 -21.31 0.06 1.52
N LYS A 59 -21.45 0.16 0.19
CA LYS A 59 -22.11 -0.89 -0.61
C LYS A 59 -21.24 -2.14 -0.72
N LEU A 60 -19.94 -1.96 -0.91
CA LEU A 60 -18.97 -3.07 -0.95
C LEU A 60 -18.94 -3.80 0.39
N VAL A 61 -18.75 -3.08 1.51
CA VAL A 61 -18.68 -3.67 2.85
C VAL A 61 -19.98 -4.42 3.19
N ASN A 62 -21.15 -3.85 2.86
CA ASN A 62 -22.42 -4.53 3.06
C ASN A 62 -22.57 -5.79 2.18
N PHE A 63 -22.09 -5.74 0.93
CA PHE A 63 -22.06 -6.92 0.07
C PHE A 63 -21.18 -8.01 0.69
N MET A 64 -19.96 -7.67 1.10
CA MET A 64 -19.02 -8.61 1.71
C MET A 64 -19.61 -9.22 2.99
N GLN A 65 -20.18 -8.41 3.87
CA GLN A 65 -20.82 -8.87 5.10
C GLN A 65 -21.93 -9.90 4.85
N ASN A 66 -22.73 -9.71 3.80
CA ASN A 66 -23.90 -10.55 3.54
C ASN A 66 -23.59 -11.79 2.69
N ASN A 67 -22.48 -11.80 1.95
CA ASN A 67 -22.23 -12.81 0.92
C ASN A 67 -20.88 -13.51 1.05
N ILE A 68 -19.97 -13.07 1.94
CA ILE A 68 -18.64 -13.65 2.08
C ILE A 68 -18.49 -14.23 3.49
N SER A 69 -17.91 -15.43 3.58
CA SER A 69 -17.62 -16.08 4.87
C SER A 69 -16.59 -15.29 5.68
N ASP A 70 -16.73 -15.37 7.00
CA ASP A 70 -15.76 -14.95 8.01
C ASP A 70 -14.38 -15.64 7.93
N ARG A 71 -14.27 -16.72 7.14
CA ARG A 71 -13.01 -17.42 6.83
C ARG A 71 -12.13 -16.68 5.82
N LEU A 72 -12.56 -15.54 5.32
CA LEU A 72 -11.78 -14.74 4.38
C LEU A 72 -10.41 -14.38 4.99
N THR A 73 -9.33 -14.79 4.32
CA THR A 73 -7.95 -14.51 4.72
C THR A 73 -7.25 -13.53 3.79
N HIS A 74 -7.70 -13.42 2.54
CA HIS A 74 -7.10 -12.58 1.51
C HIS A 74 -8.13 -11.60 0.92
N ILE A 75 -7.82 -10.31 1.00
CA ILE A 75 -8.59 -9.26 0.35
C ILE A 75 -7.67 -8.52 -0.64
N SER A 76 -8.01 -8.59 -1.92
CA SER A 76 -7.40 -7.79 -2.97
C SER A 76 -8.41 -6.75 -3.43
N MET A 77 -8.11 -5.48 -3.19
CA MET A 77 -8.82 -4.35 -3.77
C MET A 77 -8.07 -3.77 -4.96
N ARG A 78 -7.05 -4.48 -5.46
CA ARG A 78 -6.17 -3.96 -6.50
C ARG A 78 -6.95 -3.59 -7.75
N LYS A 79 -6.70 -2.39 -8.31
CA LYS A 79 -7.42 -1.79 -9.46
C LYS A 79 -8.91 -1.48 -9.23
N ALA A 80 -9.48 -1.83 -8.08
CA ALA A 80 -10.88 -1.49 -7.76
C ALA A 80 -11.01 0.00 -7.42
N PRO A 81 -11.83 0.79 -8.12
CA PRO A 81 -11.97 2.22 -7.86
C PRO A 81 -12.87 2.45 -6.64
N VAL A 82 -12.38 2.14 -5.44
CA VAL A 82 -13.08 2.28 -4.16
C VAL A 82 -12.37 3.29 -3.26
N LEU A 83 -13.16 4.17 -2.64
CA LEU A 83 -12.68 5.11 -1.62
C LEU A 83 -13.01 4.56 -0.23
N LEU A 84 -11.99 4.14 0.53
CA LEU A 84 -12.16 3.62 1.88
C LEU A 84 -11.87 4.69 2.92
N SER A 85 -12.81 4.91 3.82
CA SER A 85 -12.56 5.68 5.04
C SER A 85 -11.94 4.80 6.13
N THR A 86 -11.38 5.44 7.16
CA THR A 86 -10.91 4.77 8.39
C THR A 86 -12.02 3.89 9.00
N THR A 87 -13.27 4.34 9.02
CA THR A 87 -14.41 3.58 9.55
C THR A 87 -14.71 2.34 8.72
N ASP A 88 -14.60 2.41 7.39
CA ASP A 88 -14.83 1.27 6.51
C ASP A 88 -13.81 0.16 6.76
N LEU A 89 -12.53 0.52 6.95
CA LEU A 89 -11.46 -0.43 7.24
C LEU A 89 -11.57 -1.06 8.65
N ILE A 90 -11.94 -0.28 9.67
CA ILE A 90 -12.23 -0.84 11.01
C ILE A 90 -13.37 -1.85 10.91
N ARG A 91 -14.43 -1.52 10.16
CA ARG A 91 -15.55 -2.44 9.96
C ARG A 91 -15.15 -3.69 9.20
N LEU A 92 -14.30 -3.56 8.17
CA LEU A 92 -13.75 -4.72 7.44
C LEU A 92 -12.91 -5.62 8.36
N ALA A 93 -12.04 -5.05 9.18
CA ALA A 93 -11.23 -5.81 10.13
C ALA A 93 -12.08 -6.55 11.16
N ALA A 94 -13.19 -5.94 11.61
CA ALA A 94 -14.13 -6.56 12.52
C ALA A 94 -14.93 -7.70 11.88
N LEU A 95 -15.33 -7.54 10.60
CA LEU A 95 -16.05 -8.55 9.85
C LEU A 95 -15.17 -9.75 9.48
N PHE A 96 -13.89 -9.50 9.20
CA PHE A 96 -12.95 -10.52 8.72
C PHE A 96 -11.67 -10.55 9.58
N PRO A 97 -11.76 -11.03 10.84
CA PRO A 97 -10.64 -11.05 11.78
C PRO A 97 -9.51 -12.02 11.37
N SER A 98 -9.79 -12.92 10.42
CA SER A 98 -8.84 -13.90 9.88
C SER A 98 -7.98 -13.37 8.74
N VAL A 99 -8.17 -12.12 8.29
CA VAL A 99 -7.42 -11.54 7.19
C VAL A 99 -5.92 -11.46 7.52
N THR A 100 -5.13 -12.11 6.67
CA THR A 100 -3.66 -12.13 6.72
C THR A 100 -3.05 -11.38 5.54
N TYR A 101 -3.81 -11.16 4.46
CA TYR A 101 -3.36 -10.46 3.26
C TYR A 101 -4.35 -9.36 2.87
N LEU A 102 -3.84 -8.13 2.78
CA LEU A 102 -4.59 -6.97 2.32
C LEU A 102 -3.80 -6.22 1.24
N ASP A 103 -4.31 -6.24 0.02
CA ASP A 103 -3.75 -5.48 -1.11
C ASP A 103 -4.73 -4.37 -1.49
N MET A 104 -4.32 -3.13 -1.26
CA MET A 104 -5.06 -1.93 -1.62
C MET A 104 -4.31 -1.11 -2.68
N ALA A 105 -3.37 -1.72 -3.41
CA ALA A 105 -2.57 -1.03 -4.42
C ALA A 105 -3.38 -0.74 -5.69
N GLN A 106 -3.20 0.42 -6.32
CA GLN A 106 -3.94 0.81 -7.54
C GLN A 106 -2.97 1.16 -8.67
N PRO A 107 -2.21 0.19 -9.19
CA PRO A 107 -1.26 0.45 -10.24
C PRO A 107 -2.01 1.02 -11.46
N ASN A 108 -1.69 2.27 -11.82
CA ASN A 108 -2.25 3.05 -12.93
C ASN A 108 -3.61 3.72 -12.69
N GLY A 109 -4.13 3.73 -11.47
CA GLY A 109 -5.37 4.45 -11.15
C GLY A 109 -5.10 5.91 -10.81
N ASP A 110 -6.07 6.80 -11.06
CA ASP A 110 -6.00 8.16 -10.51
C ASP A 110 -6.03 8.12 -8.97
N TRP A 111 -6.78 7.23 -8.29
CA TRP A 111 -6.81 7.20 -6.80
C TRP A 111 -7.39 5.90 -6.19
N PRO A 112 -6.79 5.37 -5.11
CA PRO A 112 -7.43 5.14 -3.83
C PRO A 112 -7.01 6.29 -2.92
N GLN A 113 -7.89 7.27 -2.74
CA GLN A 113 -7.62 8.34 -1.79
C GLN A 113 -7.80 7.78 -0.39
N PHE A 114 -6.71 7.66 0.34
CA PHE A 114 -6.78 7.32 1.76
C PHE A 114 -6.97 8.60 2.56
N ASP A 115 -7.89 8.55 3.51
CA ASP A 115 -7.90 9.51 4.61
C ASP A 115 -6.53 9.41 5.33
N ASN A 116 -6.00 10.53 5.82
CA ASN A 116 -4.71 10.56 6.51
C ASN A 116 -4.71 9.67 7.77
N LYS A 117 -5.90 9.31 8.25
CA LYS A 117 -6.15 8.43 9.40
C LYS A 117 -6.24 6.94 9.05
N VAL A 118 -6.18 6.55 7.78
CA VAL A 118 -6.32 5.14 7.35
C VAL A 118 -5.27 4.24 7.97
N VAL A 119 -4.04 4.73 8.16
CA VAL A 119 -2.97 3.95 8.80
C VAL A 119 -3.39 3.47 10.20
N TYR A 120 -4.21 4.25 10.92
CA TYR A 120 -4.72 3.85 12.24
C TYR A 120 -5.68 2.67 12.18
N SER A 121 -6.47 2.55 11.10
CA SER A 121 -7.40 1.42 10.94
C SER A 121 -6.68 0.09 10.67
N LEU A 122 -5.45 0.13 10.18
CA LEU A 122 -4.66 -1.08 9.90
C LEU A 122 -4.35 -1.87 11.17
N ALA A 123 -4.28 -1.19 12.33
CA ALA A 123 -4.12 -1.78 13.65
C ALA A 123 -5.22 -2.81 14.00
N TYR A 124 -6.40 -2.70 13.40
CA TYR A 124 -7.51 -3.61 13.70
C TYR A 124 -7.35 -4.98 13.01
N PHE A 125 -6.48 -5.09 12.00
CA PHE A 125 -6.17 -6.36 11.34
C PHE A 125 -5.08 -7.12 12.11
N LYS A 126 -5.45 -7.75 13.23
CA LYS A 126 -4.51 -8.40 14.18
C LYS A 126 -3.64 -9.51 13.57
N LYS A 127 -4.13 -10.20 12.54
CA LYS A 127 -3.44 -11.30 11.87
C LYS A 127 -2.77 -10.89 10.55
N LEU A 128 -2.73 -9.59 10.25
CA LEU A 128 -2.20 -9.10 8.98
C LEU A 128 -0.70 -9.41 8.85
N LYS A 129 -0.36 -10.18 7.82
CA LYS A 129 1.01 -10.57 7.48
C LYS A 129 1.52 -9.84 6.25
N THR A 130 0.65 -9.60 5.27
CA THR A 130 1.00 -8.89 4.04
C THR A 130 0.10 -7.69 3.85
N LEU A 131 0.72 -6.53 3.68
CA LEU A 131 0.06 -5.26 3.42
C LEU A 131 0.67 -4.60 2.19
N LYS A 132 -0.17 -4.27 1.22
CA LYS A 132 0.21 -3.49 0.04
C LYS A 132 -0.68 -2.27 -0.08
N ILE A 133 -0.10 -1.08 -0.20
CA ILE A 133 -0.86 0.18 -0.27
C ILE A 133 -0.29 1.07 -1.38
N ASP A 134 -1.19 1.71 -2.13
CA ASP A 134 -0.84 2.84 -3.00
C ASP A 134 -1.24 4.17 -2.34
N GLY A 135 -0.30 4.76 -1.59
CA GLY A 135 -0.53 5.94 -0.77
C GLY A 135 -0.65 7.22 -1.61
N THR A 136 -1.88 7.55 -1.97
CA THR A 136 -2.24 8.94 -2.27
C THR A 136 -3.03 9.52 -1.10
N LEU A 137 -2.35 10.33 -0.27
CA LEU A 137 -3.02 11.16 0.73
C LEU A 137 -3.92 12.16 -0.02
N SER A 138 -5.23 12.11 0.21
CA SER A 138 -6.10 13.15 -0.33
C SER A 138 -5.73 14.49 0.32
N LYS A 139 -5.23 15.43 -0.47
CA LYS A 139 -5.12 16.84 -0.05
C LYS A 139 -6.49 17.51 0.13
N ARG A 140 -7.60 16.84 -0.23
CA ARG A 140 -8.95 17.40 -0.25
C ARG A 140 -9.94 16.59 0.58
N ILE A 141 -9.84 16.71 1.90
CA ILE A 141 -11.04 16.77 2.75
C ILE A 141 -10.86 17.97 3.69
N VAL A 142 -11.01 19.19 3.15
CA VAL A 142 -11.34 20.35 3.97
C VAL A 142 -12.80 20.17 4.39
N ARG A 143 -13.04 19.35 5.41
CA ARG A 143 -14.28 19.46 6.18
C ARG A 143 -14.13 20.72 7.03
N ARG A 144 -14.77 21.80 6.58
CA ARG A 144 -15.06 22.94 7.44
C ARG A 144 -15.89 22.42 8.62
N GLY A 145 -15.33 22.55 9.82
CA GLY A 145 -16.02 22.31 11.09
C GLY A 145 -15.69 20.95 11.71
N GLY A 146 -15.07 21.00 12.89
CA GLY A 146 -15.08 19.89 13.86
C GLY A 146 -13.71 19.51 14.41
N GLY A 147 -13.34 20.14 15.53
CA GLY A 147 -12.46 19.58 16.53
C GLY A 147 -10.96 19.65 16.24
N HIS A 148 -10.24 20.41 17.06
CA HIS A 148 -8.84 20.14 17.36
C HIS A 148 -8.72 18.70 17.89
N HIS A 149 -8.49 17.75 16.99
CA HIS A 149 -7.95 16.46 17.39
C HIS A 149 -6.45 16.60 17.40
N ASP A 150 -5.97 16.74 18.63
CA ASP A 150 -4.59 16.62 19.04
C ASP A 150 -3.86 15.57 18.20
N THR A 151 -2.79 16.01 17.52
CA THR A 151 -1.91 15.20 16.67
C THR A 151 -0.95 14.34 17.50
N THR A 152 -1.31 14.08 18.77
CA THR A 152 -0.60 13.23 19.71
C THR A 152 -0.66 11.78 19.22
N ILE A 153 0.36 11.42 18.44
CA ILE A 153 1.31 10.31 18.63
C ILE A 153 0.68 8.92 18.89
N PHE A 154 1.33 7.85 18.40
CA PHE A 154 1.04 6.41 18.67
C PHE A 154 -0.02 5.77 17.72
N SER A 155 0.13 4.57 17.16
CA SER A 155 1.11 3.50 17.36
C SER A 155 1.08 2.54 16.15
N ILE A 156 2.16 2.47 15.36
CA ILE A 156 2.37 1.36 14.41
C ILE A 156 2.69 0.05 15.18
N LYS A 157 2.75 0.05 16.53
CA LYS A 157 3.01 -1.14 17.36
C LYS A 157 1.98 -2.26 17.19
N VAL A 158 0.93 -2.05 16.39
CA VAL A 158 -0.17 -3.00 16.18
C VAL A 158 -0.04 -3.80 14.88
N LEU A 159 0.94 -3.50 14.03
CA LEU A 159 1.29 -4.36 12.88
C LEU A 159 2.35 -5.41 13.26
N SER A 160 2.29 -5.92 14.49
CA SER A 160 3.30 -6.83 15.04
C SER A 160 3.49 -8.09 14.19
N SER A 161 2.41 -8.60 13.61
CA SER A 161 2.39 -9.80 12.74
C SER A 161 2.88 -9.56 11.31
N LEU A 162 3.21 -8.32 10.94
CA LEU A 162 3.50 -7.97 9.55
C LEU A 162 4.84 -8.58 9.10
N GLU A 163 4.79 -9.37 8.04
CA GLU A 163 5.95 -10.02 7.42
C GLU A 163 6.35 -9.35 6.10
N HIS A 164 5.38 -8.72 5.41
CA HIS A 164 5.58 -8.09 4.11
C HIS A 164 4.84 -6.74 4.02
N PHE A 165 5.59 -5.68 3.75
CA PHE A 165 5.04 -4.33 3.59
C PHE A 165 5.44 -3.71 2.25
N GLU A 166 4.46 -3.46 1.38
CA GLU A 166 4.66 -2.69 0.15
C GLU A 166 3.91 -1.37 0.24
N ILE A 167 4.60 -0.27 -0.10
CA ILE A 167 3.99 1.04 -0.24
C ILE A 167 4.54 1.72 -1.48
N ASP A 168 3.64 2.03 -2.39
CA ASP A 168 3.89 2.88 -3.55
C ASP A 168 3.19 4.22 -3.27
N CYS A 169 3.86 5.37 -3.41
CA CYS A 169 3.28 6.69 -3.13
C CYS A 169 3.66 7.72 -4.17
N HIS A 170 2.73 8.59 -4.54
CA HIS A 170 3.02 9.71 -5.43
C HIS A 170 3.77 10.84 -4.71
N HIS A 171 3.33 11.18 -3.50
CA HIS A 171 3.94 12.19 -2.64
C HIS A 171 4.55 11.55 -1.40
N ASP A 172 5.34 12.32 -0.65
CA ASP A 172 6.15 11.80 0.45
C ASP A 172 5.38 11.45 1.76
N THR A 173 4.32 10.65 1.61
CA THR A 173 3.61 9.99 2.70
C THR A 173 4.53 9.02 3.44
N LEU A 174 5.42 8.34 2.71
CA LEU A 174 6.33 7.35 3.26
C LEU A 174 7.27 7.98 4.29
N THR A 175 7.90 9.11 4.00
CA THR A 175 8.79 9.76 4.98
C THR A 175 8.07 10.12 6.26
N THR A 176 6.80 10.55 6.17
CA THR A 176 5.99 10.82 7.36
C THR A 176 5.77 9.54 8.18
N ILE A 177 5.40 8.43 7.53
CA ILE A 177 5.24 7.13 8.20
C ILE A 177 6.54 6.70 8.87
N LEU A 178 7.66 6.72 8.13
CA LEU A 178 8.97 6.30 8.66
C LEU A 178 9.43 7.20 9.81
N LYS A 179 9.23 8.51 9.71
CA LYS A 179 9.51 9.46 10.79
C LYS A 179 8.67 9.18 12.02
N THR A 180 7.38 8.89 11.86
CA THR A 180 6.51 8.52 12.97
C THR A 180 6.94 7.19 13.59
N MET A 181 7.39 6.21 12.81
CA MET A 181 7.96 4.98 13.35
C MET A 181 9.22 5.27 14.16
N ALA A 182 10.12 6.12 13.64
CA ALA A 182 11.35 6.51 14.30
C ALA A 182 11.10 7.22 15.64
N LEU A 183 10.19 8.20 15.66
CA LEU A 183 9.84 8.94 16.88
C LEU A 183 9.19 8.07 17.96
N ASN A 184 8.50 7.00 17.57
CA ASN A 184 7.81 6.10 18.49
C ASN A 184 8.59 4.81 18.78
N ASP A 185 9.83 4.71 18.30
CA ASP A 185 10.65 3.50 18.33
C ASP A 185 9.88 2.24 17.91
N THR A 186 9.10 2.38 16.84
CA THR A 186 8.21 1.29 16.39
C THR A 186 8.96 0.35 15.47
N THR A 187 9.20 -0.86 15.98
CA THR A 187 9.79 -1.97 15.22
C THR A 187 8.72 -2.98 14.81
N LEU A 188 8.88 -3.54 13.62
CA LEU A 188 8.06 -4.61 13.08
C LEU A 188 8.87 -5.92 13.15
N PRO A 189 8.72 -6.71 14.24
CA PRO A 189 9.68 -7.76 14.58
C PRO A 189 9.71 -8.92 13.57
N TYR A 190 8.59 -9.22 12.91
CA TYR A 190 8.50 -10.30 11.92
C TYR A 190 8.68 -9.83 10.48
N LEU A 191 9.01 -8.55 10.27
CA LEU A 191 9.13 -7.99 8.93
C LEU A 191 10.32 -8.58 8.18
N LYS A 192 10.04 -9.23 7.06
CA LYS A 192 11.02 -9.89 6.19
C LYS A 192 11.14 -9.20 4.84
N ARG A 193 10.08 -8.54 4.36
CA ARG A 193 10.04 -8.00 3.00
C ARG A 193 9.50 -6.59 2.98
N VAL A 194 10.20 -5.70 2.29
CA VAL A 194 9.76 -4.33 2.05
C VAL A 194 9.91 -3.90 0.61
N LYS A 195 8.90 -3.18 0.11
CA LYS A 195 8.98 -2.44 -1.14
C LYS A 195 8.52 -1.01 -0.89
N PHE A 196 9.43 -0.07 -1.04
CA PHE A 196 9.18 1.35 -0.87
C PHE A 196 9.38 2.07 -2.19
N SER A 197 8.34 2.73 -2.69
CA SER A 197 8.39 3.52 -3.91
C SER A 197 7.77 4.88 -3.67
N VAL A 198 8.52 5.95 -3.91
CA VAL A 198 8.05 7.32 -3.72
C VAL A 198 8.35 8.12 -4.97
N LYS A 199 7.35 8.63 -5.69
CA LYS A 199 7.58 9.38 -6.94
C LYS A 199 8.22 10.76 -6.68
N HIS A 200 7.78 11.45 -5.64
CA HIS A 200 8.33 12.74 -5.23
C HIS A 200 8.84 12.65 -3.79
N THR A 201 10.15 12.42 -3.61
CA THR A 201 10.81 12.28 -2.31
C THR A 201 11.16 13.61 -1.68
N SER A 202 11.01 13.75 -0.36
CA SER A 202 11.65 14.83 0.40
C SER A 202 13.12 14.53 0.67
N VAL A 203 13.85 15.59 1.00
CA VAL A 203 15.28 15.52 1.39
C VAL A 203 15.50 14.73 2.68
N SER A 204 14.47 14.60 3.53
CA SER A 204 14.54 13.86 4.78
C SER A 204 14.25 12.36 4.65
N TYR A 205 13.79 11.91 3.49
CA TYR A 205 13.49 10.50 3.23
C TYR A 205 14.67 9.56 3.49
N PRO A 206 15.91 9.85 3.03
CA PRO A 206 17.06 8.98 3.26
C PRO A 206 17.35 8.71 4.74
N ASP A 207 17.28 9.73 5.60
CA ASP A 207 17.59 9.58 7.03
C ASP A 207 16.58 8.64 7.70
N GLN A 208 15.30 8.78 7.35
CA GLN A 208 14.24 7.90 7.88
C GLN A 208 14.37 6.48 7.34
N LEU A 209 14.81 6.33 6.08
CA LEU A 209 15.08 5.04 5.48
C LEU A 209 16.27 4.34 6.16
N VAL A 210 17.35 5.06 6.45
CA VAL A 210 18.52 4.56 7.20
C VAL A 210 18.12 4.06 8.57
N TRP A 211 17.34 4.86 9.32
CA TRP A 211 16.82 4.44 10.62
C TRP A 211 16.00 3.16 10.49
N PHE A 212 15.09 3.10 9.53
CA PHE A 212 14.22 1.94 9.32
C PHE A 212 15.03 0.68 9.05
N LEU A 213 15.97 0.72 8.09
CA LEU A 213 16.84 -0.43 7.77
C LEU A 213 17.71 -0.85 8.95
N SER A 214 18.16 0.12 9.75
CA SER A 214 18.98 -0.15 10.92
C SER A 214 18.21 -0.89 12.03
N ASN A 215 16.90 -0.67 12.15
CA ASN A 215 16.08 -1.25 13.23
C ASN A 215 15.34 -2.54 12.84
N HIS A 216 15.33 -2.93 11.55
CA HIS A 216 14.63 -4.13 11.07
C HIS A 216 15.62 -5.20 10.57
N LYS A 217 16.31 -5.89 11.50
CA LYS A 217 17.36 -6.87 11.16
C LYS A 217 16.88 -8.15 10.48
N ASN A 218 15.57 -8.42 10.51
CA ASN A 218 14.98 -9.61 9.91
C ASN A 218 14.69 -9.49 8.41
N LEU A 219 14.97 -8.33 7.81
CA LEU A 219 14.75 -8.10 6.38
C LEU A 219 15.58 -9.05 5.50
N GLU A 220 14.86 -9.71 4.58
CA GLU A 220 15.38 -10.66 3.58
C GLU A 220 15.24 -10.13 2.15
N ASP A 221 14.18 -9.37 1.85
CA ASP A 221 13.95 -8.73 0.54
C ASP A 221 13.69 -7.23 0.75
N VAL A 222 14.59 -6.40 0.22
CA VAL A 222 14.51 -4.94 0.31
C VAL A 222 14.48 -4.36 -1.09
N ARG A 223 13.39 -3.64 -1.42
CA ARG A 223 13.22 -2.96 -2.69
C ARG A 223 12.95 -1.48 -2.47
N ILE A 224 13.86 -0.64 -2.92
CA ILE A 224 13.76 0.81 -2.81
C ILE A 224 13.71 1.39 -4.22
N HIS A 225 12.65 2.14 -4.49
CA HIS A 225 12.46 2.85 -5.74
C HIS A 225 12.45 4.35 -5.49
N ASN A 226 13.31 5.06 -6.22
CA ASN A 226 13.44 6.51 -6.24
C ASN A 226 13.77 7.11 -4.86
N ALA A 227 14.99 6.90 -4.38
CA ALA A 227 15.55 7.59 -3.22
C ALA A 227 16.60 8.63 -3.65
N LEU A 228 16.44 9.89 -3.26
CA LEU A 228 17.40 10.96 -3.57
C LEU A 228 18.27 11.27 -2.34
N PHE A 229 19.56 11.02 -2.45
CA PHE A 229 20.56 11.32 -1.42
C PHE A 229 21.23 12.67 -1.73
N ALA A 230 21.37 13.51 -0.71
CA ALA A 230 21.94 14.85 -0.87
C ALA A 230 23.39 14.95 -0.40
N THR A 231 23.81 14.13 0.58
CA THR A 231 25.15 14.18 1.17
C THR A 231 25.86 12.82 1.15
N ILE A 232 27.19 12.82 1.11
CA ILE A 232 28.01 11.60 1.18
C ILE A 232 27.69 10.79 2.46
N PRO A 233 27.60 11.41 3.66
CA PRO A 233 27.22 10.68 4.88
C PRO A 233 25.90 9.91 4.77
N GLN A 234 24.90 10.44 4.07
CA GLN A 234 23.63 9.73 3.89
C GLN A 234 23.80 8.42 3.10
N ILE A 235 24.66 8.43 2.06
CA ILE A 235 24.97 7.23 1.28
C ILE A 235 25.77 6.24 2.10
N GLU A 236 26.80 6.70 2.81
CA GLU A 236 27.62 5.85 3.67
C GLU A 236 26.77 5.14 4.72
N GLN A 237 25.88 5.89 5.38
CA GLN A 237 24.97 5.33 6.37
C GLN A 237 23.95 4.37 5.75
N PHE A 238 23.42 4.69 4.57
CA PHE A 238 22.49 3.81 3.85
C PHE A 238 23.14 2.49 3.44
N TYR A 239 24.31 2.53 2.83
CA TYR A 239 25.10 1.35 2.49
C TYR A 239 25.50 0.57 3.73
N SER A 240 25.95 1.24 4.79
CA SER A 240 26.27 0.59 6.07
C SER A 240 25.04 -0.12 6.65
N ALA A 241 23.87 0.50 6.65
CA ALA A 241 22.63 -0.09 7.16
C ALA A 241 22.25 -1.35 6.39
N LEU A 242 22.32 -1.33 5.05
CA LEU A 242 22.08 -2.51 4.20
C LEU A 242 23.11 -3.62 4.44
N CYS A 243 24.40 -3.28 4.53
CA CYS A 243 25.46 -4.25 4.81
C CYS A 243 25.25 -4.94 6.17
N LYS A 244 24.74 -4.21 7.16
CA LYS A 244 24.43 -4.71 8.51
C LYS A 244 23.17 -5.56 8.61
N LEU A 245 22.42 -5.80 7.53
CA LEU A 245 21.27 -6.70 7.53
C LEU A 245 21.73 -8.17 7.42
N PRO A 246 21.63 -8.99 8.48
CA PRO A 246 22.21 -10.33 8.49
C PRO A 246 21.48 -11.33 7.57
N ARG A 247 20.19 -11.10 7.30
CA ARG A 247 19.33 -12.04 6.55
C ARG A 247 19.01 -11.58 5.13
N LEU A 248 19.59 -10.48 4.68
CA LEU A 248 19.32 -9.91 3.35
C LEU A 248 19.72 -10.92 2.27
N LYS A 249 18.78 -11.24 1.38
CA LYS A 249 18.97 -12.15 0.23
C LYS A 249 18.73 -11.43 -1.10
N VAL A 250 17.77 -10.50 -1.12
CA VAL A 250 17.38 -9.74 -2.31
C VAL A 250 17.46 -8.26 -2.02
N LEU A 251 18.16 -7.52 -2.88
CA LEU A 251 18.25 -6.07 -2.83
C LEU A 251 17.96 -5.48 -4.22
N VAL A 252 16.95 -4.63 -4.30
CA VAL A 252 16.62 -3.91 -5.54
C VAL A 252 16.66 -2.41 -5.26
N LEU A 253 17.54 -1.70 -5.96
CA LEU A 253 17.69 -0.24 -5.88
C LEU A 253 17.42 0.36 -7.26
N GLU A 254 16.22 0.88 -7.46
CA GLU A 254 15.78 1.46 -8.73
C GLU A 254 15.64 2.97 -8.64
N LYS A 255 16.15 3.70 -9.63
CA LYS A 255 16.09 5.18 -9.68
C LYS A 255 16.62 5.88 -8.42
N CYS A 256 17.41 5.20 -7.58
CA CYS A 256 18.10 5.83 -6.47
C CYS A 256 19.22 6.72 -7.01
N SER A 257 19.29 7.96 -6.54
CA SER A 257 20.18 8.97 -7.10
C SER A 257 20.91 9.75 -6.01
N PHE A 258 22.11 10.24 -6.31
CA PHE A 258 22.89 11.15 -5.48
C PHE A 258 23.02 12.50 -6.18
N CYS A 259 22.86 13.59 -5.45
CA CYS A 259 22.95 14.94 -6.02
C CYS A 259 24.34 15.29 -6.58
N ASP A 260 25.41 14.67 -6.06
CA ASP A 260 26.79 14.95 -6.46
C ASP A 260 27.47 13.69 -7.04
N ARG A 261 28.80 13.67 -7.06
CA ARG A 261 29.62 12.55 -7.50
C ARG A 261 29.83 11.55 -6.36
N ILE A 262 29.29 10.35 -6.53
CA ILE A 262 29.55 9.25 -5.60
C ILE A 262 31.00 8.81 -5.74
N ASP A 263 31.69 8.63 -4.61
CA ASP A 263 33.00 7.99 -4.57
C ASP A 263 32.93 6.55 -5.12
N HIS A 264 33.71 6.28 -6.16
CA HIS A 264 33.82 4.95 -6.76
C HIS A 264 34.30 3.89 -5.78
N ASN A 265 35.14 4.25 -4.80
CA ASN A 265 35.61 3.33 -3.78
C ASN A 265 34.46 2.90 -2.86
N LEU A 266 33.63 3.86 -2.41
CA LEU A 266 32.45 3.59 -1.59
C LEU A 266 31.48 2.62 -2.28
N GLN A 267 31.18 2.85 -3.57
CA GLN A 267 30.33 1.93 -4.35
C GLN A 267 30.95 0.54 -4.50
N ARG A 268 32.24 0.46 -4.84
CA ARG A 268 32.94 -0.83 -5.00
C ARG A 268 32.93 -1.64 -3.71
N GLN A 269 33.21 -1.00 -2.58
CA GLN A 269 33.16 -1.64 -1.26
C GLN A 269 31.77 -2.19 -0.97
N PHE A 270 30.73 -1.39 -1.21
CA PHE A 270 29.34 -1.81 -1.02
C PHE A 270 28.97 -3.04 -1.88
N TYR A 271 29.25 -3.01 -3.18
CA TYR A 271 28.94 -4.15 -4.06
C TYR A 271 29.77 -5.38 -3.74
N SER A 272 31.04 -5.20 -3.35
CA SER A 272 31.89 -6.31 -2.90
C SER A 272 31.29 -6.99 -1.67
N GLU A 273 30.81 -6.22 -0.69
CA GLU A 273 30.15 -6.75 0.50
C GLU A 273 28.83 -7.48 0.17
N MET A 274 27.99 -6.91 -0.71
CA MET A 274 26.77 -7.58 -1.15
C MET A 274 27.05 -8.90 -1.86
N LYS A 275 28.06 -8.92 -2.73
CA LYS A 275 28.52 -10.13 -3.42
C LYS A 275 29.07 -11.16 -2.44
N ARG A 276 29.90 -10.75 -1.48
CA ARG A 276 30.47 -11.61 -0.43
C ARG A 276 29.38 -12.28 0.41
N LYS A 277 28.29 -11.56 0.68
CA LYS A 277 27.11 -12.07 1.41
C LYS A 277 26.19 -12.94 0.54
N GLY A 278 26.44 -13.07 -0.77
CA GLY A 278 25.56 -13.80 -1.69
C GLY A 278 24.22 -13.11 -1.95
N VAL A 279 24.14 -11.79 -1.78
CA VAL A 279 22.91 -11.03 -2.00
C VAL A 279 22.67 -10.85 -3.50
N MET A 280 21.48 -11.25 -3.97
CA MET A 280 21.01 -10.91 -5.30
C MET A 280 20.70 -9.41 -5.34
N SER A 281 21.59 -8.64 -5.97
CA SER A 281 21.47 -7.20 -6.09
C SER A 281 21.12 -6.78 -7.51
N MET A 282 20.16 -5.86 -7.64
CA MET A 282 19.76 -5.26 -8.91
C MET A 282 19.72 -3.74 -8.77
N GLY A 283 20.33 -3.04 -9.72
CA GLY A 283 20.39 -1.58 -9.73
C GLY A 283 21.41 -1.02 -8.73
N GLY A 284 21.22 0.23 -8.30
CA GLY A 284 22.16 0.96 -7.46
C GLY A 284 21.86 2.45 -7.37
N VAL A 285 22.59 3.15 -6.49
CA VAL A 285 22.54 4.62 -6.43
C VAL A 285 23.42 5.19 -7.55
N LYS A 286 22.84 6.04 -8.40
CA LYS A 286 23.54 6.69 -9.52
C LYS A 286 23.78 8.16 -9.22
N ASN A 287 24.80 8.77 -9.80
CA ASN A 287 24.91 10.24 -9.79
C ASN A 287 23.75 10.81 -10.59
N MET A 288 23.14 11.89 -10.10
CA MET A 288 22.23 12.68 -10.92
C MET A 288 23.02 13.18 -12.13
N ARG A 289 22.54 12.82 -13.31
CA ARG A 289 22.93 13.52 -14.53
C ARG A 289 22.04 14.76 -14.59
N PHE A 290 22.65 15.93 -14.50
CA PHE A 290 21.94 17.16 -14.86
C PHE A 290 21.63 17.04 -16.35
N ASP A 291 20.35 16.84 -16.67
CA ASP A 291 19.84 16.81 -18.04
C ASP A 291 19.03 18.10 -18.23
N PRO A 292 19.63 19.17 -18.79
CA PRO A 292 18.98 20.47 -18.93
C PRO A 292 17.72 20.45 -19.81
N ASP A 293 17.51 19.37 -20.58
CA ASP A 293 16.35 19.23 -21.48
C ASP A 293 15.16 18.52 -20.82
N ASN A 294 15.30 18.06 -19.58
CA ASN A 294 14.23 17.39 -18.84
C ASN A 294 13.32 18.41 -18.14
N ASN A 295 12.56 19.17 -18.93
CA ASN A 295 11.46 19.99 -18.44
C ASN A 295 10.29 19.10 -17.98
N HIS A 296 10.21 18.83 -16.68
CA HIS A 296 9.04 18.23 -16.03
C HIS A 296 8.62 19.01 -14.79
#